data_AF-A0A7J7NEL7-F1
#
_entry.id   AF-A0A7J7NEL7-F1
#
_cell.length_a   1.000
_cell.length_b   1.000
_cell.length_c   1.000
_cell.angle_alpha   90.00
_cell.angle_beta   90.00
_cell.angle_gamma   90.00
#
_symmetry.space_group_name_H-M   'P 1'
#
loop_
_entity.id
_entity.type
_entity.pdbx_description
1 polymer ?
#
loop_
_entity_poly.entity_id
_entity_poly.type
_entity_poly.pdbx_seq_one_letter_code
_entity_poly.pdbx_strand_id
1 'polypeptide(L)'
;MISINPISTFHSNLHLKRFGGDSRPIFDQNKVVDEINLKFAEAREEIEMALESKETVYFDEEAECARDAVKVVLDMFDGLMAKLGESEKSALQRSMGLKIEQLKAELGQLNE
;
A
#
# COMPACT_ATOMS: atom_id res chain seq x y z
N MET A 1 -12.75 36.18 -45.42
CA MET A 1 -11.31 36.20 -45.71
C MET A 1 -10.64 35.26 -44.75
N ILE A 2 -10.14 34.15 -45.28
CA ILE A 2 -9.36 33.13 -44.57
C ILE A 2 -7.95 33.67 -44.42
N SER A 3 -7.39 33.67 -43.22
CA SER A 3 -5.95 33.85 -43.02
C SER A 3 -5.45 32.69 -42.17
N ILE A 4 -4.89 31.72 -42.88
CA ILE A 4 -4.12 30.60 -42.34
C ILE A 4 -2.69 31.12 -42.23
N ASN A 5 -2.06 30.98 -41.07
CA ASN A 5 -0.60 31.05 -40.97
C ASN A 5 -0.06 29.93 -40.08
N PRO A 6 1.12 29.39 -40.39
CA PRO A 6 1.44 27.97 -40.24
C PRO A 6 2.53 27.72 -39.18
N ILE A 7 2.54 26.47 -38.69
CA ILE A 7 3.72 25.70 -38.27
C ILE A 7 4.57 26.33 -37.16
N SER A 8 4.35 25.89 -35.92
CA SER A 8 5.39 25.90 -34.89
C SER A 8 5.98 24.50 -34.76
N THR A 9 7.23 24.39 -35.19
CA THR A 9 8.10 23.23 -35.14
C THR A 9 8.26 22.72 -33.70
N PHE A 10 7.76 21.52 -33.40
CA PHE A 10 8.11 20.83 -32.18
C PHE A 10 9.51 20.23 -32.31
N HIS A 11 10.50 20.91 -31.72
CA HIS A 11 11.82 20.36 -31.47
C HIS A 11 11.78 19.42 -30.25
N SER A 12 12.18 18.18 -30.52
CA SER A 12 12.86 17.21 -29.65
C SER A 12 13.15 17.61 -28.20
N ASN A 13 12.67 16.80 -27.26
CA ASN A 13 13.34 16.56 -25.98
C ASN A 13 13.38 15.05 -25.72
N LEU A 14 14.35 14.39 -26.35
CA LEU A 14 14.82 13.08 -25.94
C LEU A 14 15.40 13.23 -24.53
N HIS A 15 14.59 13.00 -23.50
CA HIS A 15 15.05 12.90 -22.13
C HIS A 15 15.88 11.63 -21.99
N LEU A 16 17.18 11.78 -22.26
CA LEU A 16 18.22 10.87 -21.85
C LEU A 16 18.20 10.78 -20.31
N LYS A 17 17.37 9.89 -19.76
CA LYS A 17 17.46 9.48 -18.35
C LYS A 17 18.75 8.68 -18.19
N ARG A 18 19.83 9.41 -17.92
CA ARG A 18 21.00 8.86 -17.24
C ARG A 18 20.59 8.55 -15.81
N PHE A 19 20.55 7.27 -15.46
CA PHE A 19 20.72 6.86 -14.08
C PHE A 19 21.96 5.98 -14.01
N GLY A 20 22.98 6.55 -13.37
CA GLY A 20 24.20 5.86 -13.01
C GLY A 20 23.90 4.73 -12.04
N GLY A 21 24.71 3.67 -12.14
CA GLY A 21 24.64 2.53 -11.25
C GLY A 21 25.01 2.92 -9.82
N ASP A 22 24.11 2.60 -8.90
CA ASP A 22 24.45 2.32 -7.51
C ASP A 22 23.95 0.89 -7.25
N SER A 23 24.87 -0.07 -7.29
CA SER A 23 24.58 -1.50 -7.13
C SER A 23 24.41 -1.87 -5.65
N ARG A 24 23.49 -1.21 -4.97
CA ARG A 24 22.81 -1.78 -3.80
C ARG A 24 21.64 -2.59 -4.35
N PRO A 25 21.20 -3.70 -3.72
CA PRO A 25 19.93 -4.29 -4.11
C PRO A 25 18.89 -3.16 -3.96
N ILE A 26 18.38 -2.67 -5.09
CA ILE A 26 17.48 -1.52 -5.13
C ILE A 26 16.24 -2.01 -4.39
N PHE A 27 16.11 -1.60 -3.14
CA PHE A 27 14.92 -1.83 -2.35
C PHE A 27 13.79 -1.09 -3.07
N ASP A 28 12.97 -1.85 -3.79
CA ASP A 28 11.90 -1.29 -4.58
C ASP A 28 10.70 -1.04 -3.67
N GLN A 29 10.70 0.16 -3.07
CA GLN A 29 9.62 0.62 -2.20
C GLN A 29 8.25 0.44 -2.85
N ASN A 30 8.12 0.66 -4.15
CA ASN A 30 6.83 0.58 -4.83
C ASN A 30 6.30 -0.86 -4.82
N LYS A 31 7.16 -1.84 -5.08
CA LYS A 31 6.77 -3.26 -5.00
C LYS A 31 6.29 -3.65 -3.62
N VAL A 32 7.00 -3.22 -2.57
CA VAL A 32 6.60 -3.53 -1.19
C VAL A 32 5.28 -2.84 -0.85
N VAL A 33 5.06 -1.60 -1.30
CA VAL A 33 3.78 -0.90 -1.13
C VAL A 33 2.64 -1.62 -1.87
N ASP A 34 2.88 -2.11 -3.09
CA ASP A 34 1.89 -2.88 -3.85
C ASP A 34 1.54 -4.19 -3.13
N GLU A 35 2.54 -4.89 -2.60
CA GLU A 35 2.32 -6.09 -1.77
C GLU A 35 1.54 -5.77 -0.49
N ILE A 36 1.85 -4.68 0.21
CA ILE A 36 1.07 -4.24 1.38
C ILE A 36 -0.38 -3.95 1.00
N ASN A 37 -0.63 -3.30 -0.14
CA ASN A 37 -2.00 -3.01 -0.60
C ASN A 37 -2.77 -4.31 -0.95
N LEU A 38 -2.09 -5.31 -1.53
CA LEU A 38 -2.69 -6.61 -1.77
C LEU A 38 -3.07 -7.30 -0.46
N LYS A 39 -2.12 -7.39 0.48
CA LYS A 39 -2.36 -7.96 1.82
C LYS A 39 -3.41 -7.19 2.62
N PHE A 40 -3.50 -5.88 2.43
CA PHE A 40 -4.54 -5.07 3.03
C PHE A 40 -5.94 -5.49 2.53
N ALA A 41 -6.10 -5.74 1.23
CA ALA A 41 -7.37 -6.19 0.69
C ALA A 41 -7.75 -7.59 1.24
N GLU A 42 -6.78 -8.52 1.25
CA GLU A 42 -6.96 -9.85 1.84
C GLU A 42 -7.35 -9.76 3.33
N ALA A 43 -6.66 -8.95 4.13
CA ALA A 43 -6.97 -8.80 5.55
C ALA A 43 -8.37 -8.25 5.82
N ARG A 44 -8.90 -7.38 4.95
CA ARG A 44 -10.28 -6.88 5.07
C ARG A 44 -11.31 -7.95 4.73
N GLU A 45 -11.05 -8.76 3.72
CA GLU A 45 -11.90 -9.91 3.36
C GLU A 45 -11.97 -10.91 4.52
N GLU A 46 -10.84 -11.22 5.16
CA GLU A 46 -10.80 -12.09 6.35
C GLU A 46 -11.60 -11.51 7.54
N ILE A 47 -11.51 -10.20 7.78
CA ILE A 47 -12.32 -9.53 8.81
C ILE A 47 -13.82 -9.64 8.47
N GLU A 48 -14.20 -9.42 7.22
CA GLU A 48 -15.60 -9.50 6.78
C GLU A 48 -16.17 -10.92 6.99
N MET A 49 -15.42 -11.94 6.58
CA MET A 49 -15.80 -13.34 6.83
C MET A 49 -15.96 -13.64 8.32
N ALA A 50 -15.00 -13.22 9.15
CA ALA A 50 -15.08 -13.40 10.60
C ALA A 50 -16.26 -12.64 11.23
N LEU A 51 -16.63 -11.47 10.71
CA LEU A 51 -17.82 -10.75 11.16
C LEU A 51 -19.12 -11.47 10.78
N GLU A 52 -19.18 -12.07 9.58
CA GLU A 52 -20.34 -12.85 9.14
C GLU A 52 -20.55 -14.11 9.99
N SER A 53 -19.46 -14.72 10.48
CA SER A 53 -19.52 -15.91 11.33
C SER A 53 -19.60 -15.64 12.82
N LYS A 54 -19.68 -14.37 13.26
CA LYS A 54 -19.65 -13.94 14.67
C LYS A 54 -20.66 -14.61 15.60
N GLU A 55 -21.80 -15.02 15.07
CA GLU A 55 -22.85 -15.72 15.83
C GLU A 55 -22.73 -17.26 15.74
N THR A 56 -21.62 -17.77 15.22
CA THR A 56 -21.39 -19.20 14.97
C THR A 56 -20.21 -19.74 15.79
N VAL A 57 -20.09 -21.07 15.85
CA VAL A 57 -18.96 -21.74 16.50
C VAL A 57 -17.64 -21.61 15.73
N TYR A 58 -17.67 -21.13 14.49
CA TYR A 58 -16.48 -20.95 13.65
C TYR A 58 -15.79 -19.60 13.88
N PHE A 59 -16.46 -18.68 14.59
CA PHE A 59 -15.97 -17.32 14.81
C PHE A 59 -14.54 -17.27 15.34
N ASP A 60 -14.21 -18.09 16.34
CA ASP A 60 -12.90 -18.01 16.99
C ASP A 60 -11.75 -18.32 16.03
N GLU A 61 -11.95 -19.30 15.13
CA GLU A 61 -10.99 -19.71 14.10
C GLU A 61 -10.87 -18.64 13.01
N GLU A 62 -12.00 -18.15 12.49
CA GLU A 62 -12.01 -17.12 11.45
C GLU A 62 -11.47 -15.78 11.95
N ALA A 63 -11.78 -15.40 13.19
CA ALA A 63 -11.23 -14.22 13.83
C ALA A 63 -9.71 -14.36 14.07
N GLU A 64 -9.19 -15.58 14.29
CA GLU A 64 -7.75 -15.83 14.36
C GLU A 64 -7.07 -15.60 13.00
N CYS A 65 -7.64 -16.15 11.92
CA CYS A 65 -7.19 -15.90 10.56
C CYS A 65 -7.17 -14.40 10.22
N ALA A 66 -8.23 -13.66 10.57
CA ALA A 66 -8.29 -12.22 10.39
C ALA A 66 -7.21 -11.47 11.18
N ARG A 67 -6.98 -11.85 12.45
CA ARG A 67 -5.90 -11.27 13.29
C ARG A 67 -4.53 -11.50 12.66
N ASP A 68 -4.27 -12.70 12.16
CA ASP A 68 -2.99 -13.04 11.51
C ASP A 68 -2.80 -12.29 10.20
N ALA A 69 -3.83 -12.19 9.37
CA ALA A 69 -3.78 -11.43 8.11
C ALA A 69 -3.49 -9.94 8.36
N VAL A 70 -4.17 -9.31 9.33
CA VAL A 70 -3.89 -7.93 9.72
C VAL A 70 -2.48 -7.77 10.27
N LYS A 71 -2.01 -8.71 11.10
CA LYS A 71 -0.66 -8.68 11.64
C LYS A 71 0.40 -8.66 10.52
N VAL A 72 0.22 -9.46 9.46
CA VAL A 72 1.11 -9.45 8.29
C VAL A 72 1.18 -8.06 7.66
N VAL A 73 0.04 -7.39 7.46
CA VAL A 73 -0.01 -6.03 6.89
C VAL A 73 0.76 -5.03 7.76
N LEU A 74 0.55 -5.08 9.09
CA LEU A 74 1.23 -4.20 10.04
C LEU A 74 2.74 -4.44 10.04
N ASP A 75 3.18 -5.70 10.11
CA ASP A 75 4.59 -6.07 10.12
C ASP A 75 5.29 -5.63 8.82
N MET A 76 4.63 -5.76 7.67
CA MET A 76 5.17 -5.31 6.39
C MET A 76 5.28 -3.78 6.33
N PHE A 77 4.28 -3.06 6.83
CA PHE A 77 4.30 -1.60 6.89
C PHE A 77 5.39 -1.09 7.83
N ASP A 78 5.50 -1.64 9.03
CA ASP A 78 6.52 -1.27 10.01
C ASP A 78 7.92 -1.64 9.52
N GLY A 79 8.06 -2.81 8.88
CA GLY A 79 9.31 -3.25 8.26
C GLY A 79 9.75 -2.35 7.09
N LEU A 80 8.81 -1.83 6.30
CA LEU A 80 9.08 -0.83 5.28
C LEU A 80 9.49 0.51 5.92
N MET A 81 8.74 0.98 6.92
CA MET A 81 9.05 2.21 7.67
C MET A 81 10.42 2.16 8.36
N ALA A 82 10.89 1.00 8.79
CA ALA A 82 12.22 0.85 9.38
C ALA A 82 13.36 1.05 8.37
N LYS A 83 13.12 0.79 7.09
CA LYS A 83 14.13 0.83 6.01
C LYS A 83 14.25 2.19 5.31
N LEU A 84 13.24 3.05 5.44
CA LEU A 84 13.16 4.34 4.75
C LEU A 84 13.88 5.48 5.49
N GLY A 85 14.28 6.53 4.76
CA GLY A 85 14.73 7.79 5.36
C GLY A 85 13.56 8.66 5.86
N GLU A 86 13.83 9.68 6.70
CA GLU A 86 12.77 10.52 7.32
C GLU A 86 11.78 11.13 6.32
N SER A 87 12.28 11.62 5.18
CA SER A 87 11.44 12.21 4.13
C SER A 87 10.51 11.18 3.50
N GLU A 88 11.00 9.96 3.25
CA GLU A 88 10.24 8.87 2.62
C GLU A 88 9.22 8.28 3.61
N LYS A 89 9.60 8.12 4.88
CA LYS A 89 8.68 7.73 5.97
C LYS A 89 7.51 8.69 6.07
N SER A 90 7.76 10.00 6.05
CA SER A 90 6.71 11.02 6.12
C SER A 90 5.76 10.95 4.93
N ALA A 91 6.28 10.70 3.73
CA ALA A 91 5.46 10.51 2.53
C ALA A 91 4.60 9.23 2.63
N LEU A 92 5.20 8.12 3.08
CA LEU A 92 4.52 6.84 3.24
C LEU A 92 3.44 6.88 4.34
N GLN A 93 3.70 7.52 5.48
CA GLN A 93 2.70 7.73 6.52
C GLN A 93 1.51 8.54 6.02
N ARG A 94 1.72 9.55 5.18
CA ARG A 94 0.61 10.33 4.60
C ARG A 94 -0.24 9.51 3.63
N SER A 95 0.37 8.62 2.85
CA SER A 95 -0.35 7.83 1.84
C SER A 95 -1.02 6.58 2.42
N MET A 96 -0.43 5.95 3.44
CA MET A 96 -0.89 4.66 3.96
C MET A 96 -1.28 4.67 5.44
N GLY A 97 -0.82 5.65 6.23
CA GLY A 97 -1.04 5.66 7.68
C GLY A 97 -2.53 5.63 8.06
N LEU A 98 -3.37 6.39 7.35
CA LEU A 98 -4.82 6.34 7.58
C LEU A 98 -5.42 4.97 7.28
N LYS A 99 -4.98 4.30 6.20
CA LYS A 99 -5.45 2.96 5.85
C LYS A 99 -5.10 1.96 6.96
N ILE A 100 -3.88 2.03 7.49
CA ILE A 100 -3.43 1.16 8.58
C ILE A 100 -4.29 1.35 9.83
N GLU A 101 -4.60 2.59 10.22
CA GLU A 101 -5.46 2.85 11.37
C GLU A 101 -6.92 2.40 11.13
N GLN A 102 -7.43 2.52 9.90
CA GLN A 102 -8.74 1.96 9.53
C GLN A 102 -8.77 0.43 9.67
N LEU A 103 -7.74 -0.27 9.18
CA LEU A 103 -7.67 -1.73 9.29
C LEU A 103 -7.64 -2.20 10.76
N LYS A 104 -6.91 -1.49 11.62
CA LYS A 104 -6.90 -1.76 13.07
C LYS A 104 -8.27 -1.56 13.70
N ALA A 105 -8.99 -0.51 13.29
CA ALA A 105 -10.33 -0.24 13.78
C ALA A 105 -11.33 -1.31 13.33
N GLU A 106 -11.23 -1.77 12.07
CA GLU A 106 -12.04 -2.89 11.55
C GLU A 106 -11.75 -4.18 12.32
N LEU A 107 -10.48 -4.53 12.55
CA LEU A 107 -10.10 -5.66 13.38
C LEU A 107 -10.66 -5.56 14.82
N GLY A 108 -10.72 -4.33 15.35
CA GLY A 108 -11.29 -4.04 16.67
C GLY A 108 -12.72 -4.57 16.83
N GLN A 109 -13.53 -4.58 15.76
CA GLN A 109 -14.92 -5.04 15.78
C GLN A 109 -15.07 -6.55 16.05
N LEU A 110 -14.01 -7.33 15.83
CA LEU A 110 -13.96 -8.75 16.19
C LEU A 110 -13.73 -8.97 17.70
N ASN A 111 -13.31 -7.96 18.44
CA ASN A 111 -13.06 -8.07 19.88
C ASN A 111 -14.23 -7.55 20.74
N GLU A 112 -15.27 -7.00 20.11
CA GLU A 112 -16.51 -6.53 20.75
C GLU A 112 -17.56 -7.63 20.82
#